data_AF-A0A2A5XZW8-F1
#
_entry.id   AF-A0A2A5XZW8-F1
#
_cell.length_a   1.000
_cell.length_b   1.000
_cell.length_c   1.000
_cell.angle_alpha   90.00
_cell.angle_beta   90.00
_cell.angle_gamma   90.00
#
_symmetry.space_group_name_H-M   'P 1'
#
loop_
_entity.id
_entity.type
_entity.pdbx_description
1 polymer ?
#
loop_
_entity_poly.entity_id
_entity_poly.type
_entity_poly.pdbx_seq_one_letter_code
_entity_poly.pdbx_strand_id
1 'polypeptide(L)' 'MNKLIKTSDIFILLSAALSMAVSIYFWFNGYKEEGVFIGLWVPSLLGFGNYLKNLVIQYKIERKENE' A
#
# COMPACT_ATOMS: atom_id res chain seq x y z
N MET A 1 17.77 9.12 -15.36
CA MET A 1 17.78 8.02 -14.38
C MET A 1 16.37 7.86 -13.84
N ASN A 2 15.73 6.76 -14.20
CA ASN A 2 14.29 6.58 -14.31
C ASN A 2 13.53 6.78 -12.97
N LYS A 3 12.49 7.62 -12.95
CA LYS A 3 11.49 7.67 -11.86
C LYS A 3 10.62 6.41 -11.93
N LEU A 4 11.20 5.27 -11.56
CA LEU A 4 10.47 4.00 -11.42
C LEU A 4 9.50 4.05 -10.24
N ILE A 5 9.79 4.89 -9.24
CA ILE A 5 8.98 5.10 -8.05
C ILE A 5 8.39 6.51 -8.09
N LYS A 6 7.05 6.59 -8.13
CA LYS A 6 6.35 7.88 -7.95
C LYS A 6 6.27 8.21 -6.46
N THR A 7 6.18 9.50 -6.16
CA THR A 7 5.98 9.98 -4.78
C THR A 7 4.76 9.32 -4.14
N SER A 8 3.68 9.08 -4.88
CA SER A 8 2.49 8.35 -4.42
C SER A 8 2.80 6.92 -3.95
N ASP A 9 3.70 6.22 -4.65
CA ASP A 9 4.08 4.85 -4.31
C ASP A 9 4.85 4.83 -2.98
N ILE A 10 5.70 5.85 -2.75
CA ILE A 10 6.44 6.03 -1.49
C ILE A 10 5.48 6.28 -0.33
N PHE A 11 4.44 7.10 -0.52
CA PHE A 11 3.44 7.35 0.51
C PHE A 11 2.71 6.07 0.93
N ILE A 12 2.30 5.24 -0.04
CA ILE A 12 1.62 3.97 0.25
C ILE A 12 2.57 2.99 0.95
N LEU A 13 3.82 2.90 0.49
CA LEU A 13 4.82 2.02 1.09
C LEU A 13 5.16 2.47 2.53
N LEU A 14 5.29 3.77 2.75
CA LEU A 14 5.57 4.35 4.07
C LEU A 14 4.38 4.13 5.02
N SER A 15 3.15 4.31 4.54
CA SER A 15 1.94 4.03 5.32
C SER A 15 1.88 2.55 5.72
N ALA A 16 2.20 1.63 4.81
CA ALA A 16 2.23 0.21 5.10
C ALA A 16 3.34 -0.15 6.11
N ALA A 17 4.53 0.45 5.97
CA ALA A 17 5.63 0.25 6.90
C ALA A 17 5.30 0.77 8.31
N LEU A 18 4.65 1.93 8.41
CA LEU A 18 4.16 2.47 9.69
C LEU A 18 3.10 1.55 10.31
N SER A 19 2.13 1.07 9.51
CA SER A 19 1.13 0.11 9.99
C SER A 19 1.77 -1.18 10.51
N MET A 20 2.80 -1.69 9.81
CA MET A 20 3.55 -2.87 10.24
C MET A 20 4.30 -2.61 11.56
N ALA A 21 4.94 -1.44 11.70
CA ALA A 21 5.61 -1.07 12.94
C ALA A 21 4.63 -1.00 14.13
N VAL A 22 3.42 -0.48 13.91
CA VAL A 22 2.35 -0.45 14.92
C VAL A 22 1.88 -1.86 15.28
N SER A 23 1.67 -2.74 14.29
CA SER A 23 1.33 -4.15 14.53
C SER A 23 2.35 -4.86 15.43
N ILE A 24 3.64 -4.67 15.12
CA ILE A 24 4.74 -5.23 15.91
C ILE A 24 4.78 -4.63 17.32
N TYR A 25 4.59 -3.31 17.44
CA TYR A 25 4.52 -2.64 18.74
C TYR A 25 3.39 -3.21 19.62
N PHE A 26 2.19 -3.39 19.08
CA PHE A 26 1.07 -3.99 19.80
C PHE A 26 1.34 -5.43 20.22
N TRP A 27 1.94 -6.23 19.34
CA TRP A 27 2.32 -7.62 19.62
C TRP A 27 3.25 -7.75 20.83
N PHE A 28 4.24 -6.87 20.97
CA PHE A 28 5.16 -6.87 22.11
C PHE A 28 4.57 -6.24 23.39
N ASN A 29 3.55 -5.40 23.30
CA ASN A 29 2.87 -4.80 24.46
C ASN A 29 1.78 -5.70 25.07
N GLY A 30 1.56 -6.91 24.54
CA GLY A 30 0.57 -7.85 25.06
C GLY A 30 -0.79 -7.80 24.37
N TYR A 31 -1.03 -6.81 23.50
CA TYR A 31 -2.22 -6.67 22.64
C TYR A 31 -2.05 -7.49 21.36
N LYS A 32 -1.97 -8.82 21.53
CA LYS A 32 -1.64 -9.74 20.44
C LYS A 32 -2.72 -9.79 19.37
N GLU A 33 -3.99 -9.82 19.75
CA GLU A 33 -5.09 -9.94 18.79
C GLU A 33 -5.18 -8.71 17.87
N GLU A 34 -5.04 -7.52 18.47
CA GLU A 34 -5.03 -6.25 17.78
C GLU A 34 -3.78 -6.14 16.88
N GLY A 35 -2.63 -6.57 17.39
CA GLY A 35 -1.39 -6.65 16.61
C GLY A 35 -1.53 -7.56 15.38
N VAL A 36 -2.13 -8.75 15.52
CA VAL A 36 -2.38 -9.67 14.40
C VAL A 36 -3.39 -9.09 13.42
N PHE A 37 -4.49 -8.50 13.90
CA PHE A 37 -5.48 -7.86 13.04
C PHE A 37 -4.84 -6.76 12.18
N ILE A 38 -4.05 -5.88 12.80
CA ILE A 38 -3.31 -4.82 12.11
C ILE A 38 -2.17 -5.38 11.24
N GLY A 39 -1.66 -6.58 11.51
CA GLY A 39 -0.66 -7.24 10.66
C GLY A 39 -1.28 -7.85 9.40
N LEU A 40 -2.46 -8.46 9.53
CA LEU A 40 -3.15 -9.19 8.46
C LEU A 40 -3.67 -8.29 7.34
N TRP A 41 -4.13 -7.07 7.65
CA TRP A 41 -4.66 -6.14 6.65
C TRP A 41 -3.57 -5.32 5.92
N VAL A 42 -2.31 -5.27 6.39
CA VAL A 42 -1.20 -4.56 5.70
C VAL A 42 -1.03 -5.01 4.24
N PRO A 43 -0.97 -6.32 3.92
CA PRO A 43 -0.87 -6.77 2.53
C PRO A 43 -2.10 -6.38 1.70
N SER A 44 -3.29 -6.32 2.29
CA SER A 44 -4.50 -5.84 1.60
C SER A 44 -4.42 -4.35 1.26
N LEU A 45 -3.85 -3.52 2.14
CA LEU A 45 -3.61 -2.09 1.90
C LEU A 45 -2.63 -1.87 0.75
N LEU A 46 -1.53 -2.65 0.72
CA LEU A 46 -0.56 -2.64 -0.38
C LEU A 46 -1.18 -3.11 -1.70
N GLY A 47 -1.97 -4.18 -1.66
CA GLY A 47 -2.70 -4.70 -2.81
C GLY A 47 -3.70 -3.68 -3.38
N PHE A 48 -4.45 -2.99 -2.51
CA PHE A 48 -5.38 -1.93 -2.90
C PHE A 48 -4.66 -0.74 -3.54
N GLY A 49 -3.54 -0.31 -2.97
CA GLY A 49 -2.71 0.75 -3.54
C GLY A 49 -2.20 0.41 -4.95
N ASN A 50 -1.74 -0.82 -5.15
CA ASN A 50 -1.30 -1.29 -6.47
C ASN A 50 -2.49 -1.39 -7.45
N TYR A 51 -3.65 -1.85 -6.99
CA TYR A 51 -4.86 -1.93 -7.79
C TYR A 51 -5.28 -0.55 -8.33
N LEU A 52 -5.36 0.47 -7.46
CA LEU A 52 -5.68 1.84 -7.88
C LEU A 52 -4.69 2.38 -8.92
N LYS A 53 -3.38 2.12 -8.72
CA LYS A 53 -2.35 2.52 -9.68
C LYS A 53 -2.57 1.87 -11.05
N ASN A 54 -2.85 0.56 -11.07
CA ASN A 54 -3.14 -0.16 -12.31
C ASN A 54 -4.39 0.39 -13.00
N LEU A 55 -5.44 0.70 -12.26
CA LEU A 55 -6.68 1.27 -12.80
C LEU A 55 -6.42 2.63 -13.47
N VAL A 56 -5.64 3.51 -12.83
CA VAL A 56 -5.24 4.80 -13.42
C VAL A 56 -4.39 4.61 -14.68
N ILE A 57 -3.52 3.60 -14.71
CA ILE A 57 -2.70 3.29 -15.89
C ILE A 57 -3.57 2.80 -17.04
N GLN A 58 -4.51 1.87 -16.78
CA GLN A 58 -5.45 1.34 -17.78
C GLN A 58 -6.29 2.46 -18.40
N TYR A 59 -6.89 3.32 -17.56
CA TYR A 59 -7.66 4.47 -18.02
C TYR A 59 -6.85 5.41 -18.93
N LYS A 60 -5.56 5.60 -18.63
CA LYS A 60 -4.67 6.44 -19.42
C LYS A 60 -4.30 5.80 -20.77
N ILE A 61 -4.23 4.47 -20.83
CA ILE A 61 -3.98 3.71 -22.06
C ILE A 61 -5.22 3.80 -22.97
N GLU A 62 -6.40 3.49 -22.44
CA GLU A 62 -7.67 3.56 -23.19
C GLU A 62 -7.90 4.96 -23.78
N ARG A 63 -7.68 6.02 -22.99
CA ARG A 63 -7.83 7.40 -23.50
C ARG A 63 -6.87 7.71 -24.64
N LYS A 64 -5.64 7.18 -24.61
CA LYS A 64 -4.63 7.39 -25.66
C LYS A 64 -4.94 6.64 -26.96
N GLU A 65 -5.68 5.54 -26.89
CA GLU A 65 -6.09 4.76 -28.06
C GLU A 65 -7.30 5.38 -28.77
N ASN A 66 -8.10 6.15 -28.05
CA ASN A 66 -9.29 6.86 -28.56
C ASN A 66 -9.00 8.29 -29.07
N GLU A 67 -7.74 8.76 -28.99
CA GLU A 67 -7.26 10.05 -29.51
C GLU A 67 -6.46 9.85 -30.81
#